data_AF-A0A357V2A6-F1
#
_entry.id   AF-A0A357V2A6-F1
#
_cell.length_a   1.000
_cell.length_b   1.000
_cell.length_c   1.000
_cell.angle_alpha   90.00
_cell.angle_beta   90.00
_cell.angle_gamma   90.00
#
_symmetry.space_group_name_H-M   'P 1'
#
loop_
_entity.id
_entity.type
_entity.pdbx_description
1 polymer ?
#
loop_
_entity_poly.entity_id
_entity_poly.type
_entity_poly.pdbx_seq_one_letter_code
_entity_poly.pdbx_strand_id
1 'polypeptide(L)' 'MMWNWLVSVLACEACLLLYDGSPFHPGPETIFDYADAENMTLFGTSAKYIDAVAKSGLHPKETHDLTSLRMLCST' A
#
# COMPACT_ATOMS: atom_id res chain seq x y z
N MET A 1 -8.75 -1.00 -2.97
CA MET A 1 -9.91 -0.09 -3.13
C MET A 1 -10.17 0.19 -4.61
N MET A 2 -11.42 0.40 -5.03
CA MET A 2 -11.72 0.77 -6.42
C MET A 2 -11.10 2.13 -6.78
N TRP A 3 -10.58 2.24 -8.00
CA TRP A 3 -9.98 3.47 -8.54
C TRP A 3 -10.90 4.70 -8.44
N ASN A 4 -12.22 4.51 -8.66
CA ASN A 4 -13.20 5.60 -8.56
C ASN A 4 -13.22 6.24 -7.17
N TRP A 5 -12.98 5.46 -6.11
CA TRP A 5 -12.93 5.98 -4.75
C TRP A 5 -11.66 6.79 -4.50
N LEU A 6 -10.52 6.39 -5.08
CA LEU A 6 -9.27 7.13 -5.01
C LEU A 6 -9.42 8.52 -5.65
N VAL A 7 -10.07 8.65 -6.81
CA VAL A 7 -10.24 9.98 -7.45
C VAL A 7 -10.93 10.99 -6.53
N SER A 8 -11.90 10.55 -5.72
CA SER A 8 -12.60 11.41 -4.76
C SER A 8 -11.69 11.97 -3.66
N VAL A 9 -10.54 11.34 -3.37
CA VAL A 9 -9.58 11.80 -2.37
C VAL A 9 -8.95 13.16 -2.74
N LEU A 10 -8.91 13.50 -4.03
CA LEU A 10 -8.47 14.82 -4.48
C LEU A 10 -9.34 15.95 -3.93
N ALA A 11 -10.63 15.70 -3.66
CA ALA A 11 -11.51 16.69 -3.04
C ALA A 11 -11.17 16.98 -1.57
N CYS A 12 -10.35 16.13 -0.94
CA CYS A 12 -9.83 16.31 0.42
C CYS A 12 -8.44 16.96 0.43
N GLU A 13 -7.96 17.49 -0.70
CA GLU A 13 -6.61 18.06 -0.86
C GLU A 13 -5.47 17.11 -0.49
N ALA A 14 -5.72 15.80 -0.55
CA ALA A 14 -4.73 14.78 -0.25
C ALA A 14 -3.97 14.34 -1.52
N CYS A 15 -2.72 13.94 -1.33
CA CYS A 15 -1.89 13.38 -2.39
C CYS A 15 -2.35 11.95 -2.74
N LEU A 16 -2.49 11.67 -4.04
CA LEU A 16 -2.78 10.32 -4.55
C LEU A 16 -1.49 9.61 -4.94
N LEU A 17 -1.25 8.46 -4.31
CA LEU A 17 -0.21 7.52 -4.70
C LEU A 17 -0.79 6.53 -5.70
N LEU A 18 -0.41 6.68 -6.98
CA LEU A 18 -0.79 5.77 -8.04
C LEU A 18 0.35 4.79 -8.30
N TYR A 19 0.02 3.51 -8.45
CA TYR A 19 0.97 2.45 -8.74
C TYR A 19 0.46 1.65 -9.94
N ASP A 20 1.26 1.58 -11.00
CA ASP A 20 0.97 0.83 -12.22
C ASP A 20 1.91 -0.37 -12.32
N GLY A 21 1.43 -1.56 -11.96
CA GLY A 21 2.24 -2.77 -11.95
C GLY A 21 1.63 -3.91 -11.14
N SER A 22 2.33 -5.04 -11.16
CA SER A 22 2.01 -6.16 -10.26
C SER A 22 2.53 -5.85 -8.86
N PRO A 23 1.72 -5.98 -7.80
CA PRO A 23 2.16 -5.72 -6.44
C PRO A 23 3.16 -6.75 -5.88
N PHE A 24 3.50 -7.78 -6.68
CA PHE A 24 4.46 -8.84 -6.35
C PHE A 24 5.65 -8.90 -7.31
N HIS A 25 5.86 -7.86 -8.14
CA HIS A 25 7.00 -7.78 -9.04
C HIS A 25 7.85 -6.54 -8.73
N PRO A 26 9.17 -6.65 -8.54
CA PRO A 26 9.99 -7.86 -8.61
C PRO A 26 9.81 -8.84 -7.44
N GLY A 27 9.20 -8.42 -6.34
CA GLY A 27 8.96 -9.26 -5.16
C GLY A 27 7.77 -8.79 -4.32
N PRO A 28 7.44 -9.49 -3.21
CA PRO A 28 6.35 -9.09 -2.30
C PRO A 28 6.57 -7.77 -1.57
N GLU A 29 7.81 -7.28 -1.52
CA GLU A 29 8.21 -6.00 -0.91
C GLU A 29 7.78 -4.78 -1.72
N THR A 30 7.47 -4.92 -3.01
CA THR A 30 7.32 -3.80 -3.94
C THR A 30 6.38 -2.68 -3.46
N ILE A 31 5.22 -3.02 -2.92
CA ILE A 31 4.27 -1.99 -2.45
C ILE A 31 4.74 -1.36 -1.13
N PHE A 32 5.49 -2.09 -0.31
CA PHE A 32 6.07 -1.56 0.92
C PHE A 32 7.28 -0.67 0.63
N ASP A 33 8.10 -1.00 -0.37
CA ASP A 33 9.14 -0.11 -0.90
C ASP A 33 8.54 1.24 -1.32
N TYR A 34 7.43 1.18 -2.06
CA TYR A 34 6.70 2.38 -2.48
C TYR A 34 6.07 3.14 -1.32
N ALA A 35 5.53 2.40 -0.33
CA ALA A 35 4.93 3.01 0.86
C ALA A 35 5.94 3.77 1.72
N ASP A 36 7.14 3.21 1.90
CA ASP A 36 8.25 3.82 2.62
C ASP A 36 8.75 5.06 1.86
N ALA A 37 9.10 4.90 0.58
CA ALA A 37 9.65 5.98 -0.26
C ALA A 37 8.75 7.21 -0.34
N GLU A 38 7.43 7.02 -0.41
CA GLU A 38 6.46 8.10 -0.56
C GLU A 38 5.77 8.52 0.75
N ASN A 39 6.23 8.01 1.90
CA ASN A 39 5.63 8.28 3.20
C ASN A 39 4.10 8.05 3.20
N MET A 40 3.67 6.92 2.67
CA MET A 40 2.26 6.57 2.54
C MET A 40 1.56 6.64 3.91
N THR A 41 0.41 7.33 3.97
CA THR A 41 -0.33 7.52 5.24
C THR A 41 -1.59 6.69 5.37
N LEU A 42 -2.19 6.29 4.25
CA LEU A 42 -3.35 5.42 4.17
C LEU A 42 -3.14 4.38 3.06
N PHE A 43 -3.16 3.10 3.42
CA PHE A 43 -2.99 2.01 2.47
C PHE A 43 -4.29 1.20 2.34
N GLY A 44 -4.92 1.31 1.17
CA GLY A 44 -6.16 0.59 0.85
C GLY A 44 -5.91 -0.60 -0.09
N THR A 45 -6.06 -1.82 0.41
CA THR A 45 -5.76 -3.05 -0.34
C THR A 45 -6.92 -4.07 -0.28
N SER A 46 -6.66 -5.33 -0.62
CA SER A 46 -7.60 -6.46 -0.50
C SER A 46 -7.15 -7.47 0.55
N ALA A 47 -8.09 -8.19 1.14
CA ALA A 47 -7.77 -9.25 2.10
C ALA A 47 -6.86 -10.33 1.48
N LYS A 48 -7.07 -10.62 0.19
CA LYS A 48 -6.24 -11.55 -0.59
C LYS A 48 -4.79 -11.08 -0.72
N TYR A 49 -4.56 -9.78 -0.90
CA TYR A 49 -3.20 -9.23 -0.93
C TYR A 49 -2.51 -9.38 0.44
N ILE A 50 -3.22 -9.04 1.53
CA ILE A 50 -2.68 -9.17 2.89
C ILE A 50 -2.30 -10.63 3.19
N ASP A 51 -3.18 -11.58 2.87
CA ASP A 51 -2.91 -13.02 3.03
C ASP A 51 -1.72 -13.48 2.16
N ALA A 52 -1.59 -12.99 0.94
CA ALA A 52 -0.47 -13.32 0.07
C ALA A 52 0.87 -12.78 0.59
N VAL A 53 0.91 -11.56 1.13
CA VAL A 53 2.10 -10.99 1.80
C VAL A 53 2.47 -11.80 3.04
N ALA A 54 1.49 -12.20 3.86
CA ALA A 54 1.75 -13.04 5.02
C ALA A 54 2.35 -14.40 4.61
N LYS A 55 1.86 -15.00 3.53
CA LYS A 55 2.36 -16.28 2.98
C LYS A 55 3.74 -16.19 2.35
N SER A 56 4.16 -15.01 1.88
CA SER A 56 5.51 -14.82 1.36
C SER A 56 6.57 -14.74 2.46
N GLY A 57 6.16 -14.68 3.74
CA GLY A 57 7.08 -14.52 4.88
C GLY A 57 7.67 -13.11 4.98
N LEU A 58 7.07 -12.12 4.31
CA LEU A 58 7.53 -10.73 4.42
C LEU A 58 7.06 -10.15 5.75
N HIS A 59 7.98 -9.50 6.45
CA HIS A 59 7.72 -8.73 7.67
C HIS A 59 8.02 -7.24 7.42
N PRO A 60 7.09 -6.46 6.82
CA PRO A 60 7.40 -5.11 6.33
C PRO A 60 7.92 -4.16 7.42
N LYS A 61 7.50 -4.34 8.67
CA LYS A 61 7.97 -3.53 9.81
C LYS A 61 9.44 -3.75 10.17
N GLU A 62 10.04 -4.84 9.72
CA GLU A 62 11.45 -5.15 9.97
C GLU A 62 12.35 -4.66 8.83
N THR A 63 11.77 -4.43 7.64
CA THR A 63 12.49 -4.09 6.42
C THR A 63 12.28 -2.64 5.95
N HIS A 64 11.20 -1.98 6.37
CA HIS A 64 10.79 -0.65 5.90
C HIS A 64 10.46 0.29 7.06
N ASP A 65 10.68 1.58 6.87
CA ASP A 65 10.17 2.63 7.76
C ASP A 65 8.71 2.95 7.39
N LEU A 66 7.78 2.35 8.13
CA LEU A 66 6.33 2.55 7.94
C LEU A 66 5.74 3.49 9.00
N THR A 67 6.54 4.37 9.61
CA THR A 67 6.07 5.29 10.66
C THR A 67 5.04 6.31 10.16
N SER A 68 5.03 6.63 8.87
CA SER A 68 4.00 7.48 8.25
C SER A 68 2.63 6.79 8.11
N LEU A 69 2.59 5.46 8.09
CA LEU A 69 1.38 4.70 7.81
C LEU A 69 0.45 4.69 9.03
N ARG A 70 -0.68 5.39 8.92
CA ARG A 70 -1.65 5.58 10.02
C ARG A 70 -2.84 4.64 9.92
N MET A 71 -3.19 4.21 8.72
CA MET A 71 -4.40 3.43 8.47
C MET A 71 -4.19 2.40 7.34
N LEU A 72 -4.62 1.17 7.62
CA LEU A 72 -4.73 0.09 6.64
C LEU A 72 -6.22 -0.23 6.45
N CYS A 73 -6.70 -0.18 5.21
CA CYS A 73 -8.07 -0.53 4.85
C CYS A 73 -8.09 -1.74 3.91
N SER A 74 -9.10 -2.58 4.04
CA SER A 74 -9.32 -3.73 3.15
C SER A 74 -10.75 -3.74 2.63
N THR A 75 -10.90 -4.15 1.37
CA THR A 75 -12.19 -4.49 0.75
C THR A 75 -12.18 -5.88 0.13
#